data_AF-A0AAX4J202-F1
#
_entry.id   AF-A0AAX4J202-F1
#
_cell.length_a   1.000
_cell.length_b   1.000
_cell.length_c   1.000
_cell.angle_alpha   90.00
_cell.angle_beta   90.00
_cell.angle_gamma   90.00
#
_symmetry.space_group_name_H-M   'P 1'
#
loop_
_entity.id
_entity.type
_entity.pdbx_description
1 polymer ?
#
loop_
_entity_poly.entity_id
_entity_poly.type
_entity_poly.pdbx_seq_one_letter_code
_entity_poly.pdbx_strand_id
1 'polypeptide(L)'
;MGLKSLEYHQKLNSSRNTKSRLSKIEITRTPSTHTHLKPLSQAKASISTMLFTPAALLALLVTSIVASPITLAKRDKIIIGYRRVSKEQAADYKKNGGTLTYDPRLATGGQQLGPGVYTSPRRGAWPIGGDSDWWCVVRADSEAVDNLGKVWVPSFYHDFDNLWYVSEETMTAYIKEVDDGIDPEKAFRLSRIDRDENNLQMLIPPGLLNGQGGGLGITVECDPDANKLPTDVVDYDNFDASGDKDPEF
;
A
#
# COMPACT_ATOMS: atom_id res chain seq x y z
N MET A 1 3.46 5.75 -56.14
CA MET A 1 3.28 4.79 -55.03
C MET A 1 2.65 5.57 -53.88
N GLY A 2 1.47 5.30 -53.36
CA GLY A 2 0.46 4.29 -53.66
C GLY A 2 -0.71 4.56 -52.72
N LEU A 3 -1.85 4.92 -53.31
CA LEU A 3 -3.17 5.12 -52.70
C LEU A 3 -3.69 3.84 -52.02
N LYS A 4 -3.08 3.42 -50.90
CA LYS A 4 -3.49 2.22 -50.14
C LYS A 4 -3.67 2.43 -48.63
N SER A 5 -3.60 3.66 -48.13
CA SER A 5 -3.73 3.93 -46.68
C SER A 5 -5.13 4.36 -46.21
N LEU A 6 -6.08 4.57 -47.13
CA LEU A 6 -7.40 5.12 -46.79
C LEU A 6 -8.56 4.10 -46.81
N GLU A 7 -8.31 2.85 -47.21
CA GLU A 7 -9.33 1.78 -47.20
C GLU A 7 -9.32 0.89 -45.94
N TYR A 8 -8.35 1.07 -45.03
CA TYR A 8 -8.26 0.26 -43.81
C TYR A 8 -9.10 0.81 -42.65
N HIS A 9 -9.42 2.12 -42.64
CA HIS A 9 -10.15 2.76 -41.55
C HIS A 9 -11.69 2.72 -41.68
N GLN A 10 -12.23 2.15 -42.76
CA GLN A 10 -13.69 2.12 -42.98
C GLN A 10 -14.33 0.76 -42.70
N LYS A 11 -13.55 -0.26 -42.30
CA LYS A 11 -14.03 -1.63 -42.03
C LYS A 11 -14.19 -2.02 -40.56
N LEU A 12 -13.80 -1.16 -39.61
CA LEU A 12 -13.95 -1.44 -38.17
C LEU A 12 -15.23 -0.84 -37.54
N ASN A 13 -15.94 0.04 -38.25
CA ASN A 13 -17.17 0.69 -37.75
C ASN A 13 -18.49 -0.02 -38.10
N SER A 14 -18.47 -1.32 -38.48
CA SER A 14 -19.66 -2.02 -38.97
C SER A 14 -19.93 -3.39 -38.32
N SER A 15 -19.33 -3.71 -37.17
CA SER A 15 -19.65 -4.96 -36.48
C SER A 15 -19.54 -4.84 -34.97
N ARG A 16 -20.68 -4.57 -34.32
CA ARG A 16 -21.20 -5.29 -33.15
C ARG A 16 -22.38 -4.52 -32.57
N ASN A 17 -23.51 -4.64 -33.28
CA ASN A 17 -24.82 -4.44 -32.73
C ASN A 17 -25.39 -5.84 -32.47
N THR A 18 -25.33 -6.31 -31.23
CA THR A 18 -26.02 -7.54 -30.79
C THR A 18 -26.52 -7.36 -29.36
N LYS A 19 -27.80 -7.03 -29.27
CA LYS A 19 -28.69 -7.34 -28.14
C LYS A 19 -28.48 -8.79 -27.68
N SER A 20 -28.36 -9.03 -26.36
CA SER A 20 -28.92 -10.24 -25.75
C SER A 20 -28.97 -10.20 -24.22
N ARG A 21 -30.21 -10.21 -23.72
CA ARG A 21 -30.72 -10.97 -22.56
C ARG A 21 -30.18 -10.68 -21.16
N LEU A 22 -30.97 -9.85 -20.47
CA LEU A 22 -31.24 -9.96 -19.04
C LEU A 22 -31.81 -11.36 -18.70
N SER A 23 -31.09 -12.12 -17.88
CA SER A 23 -31.66 -13.25 -17.13
C SER A 23 -31.88 -12.83 -15.69
N LYS A 24 -33.16 -12.76 -15.33
CA LYS A 24 -33.69 -12.66 -13.96
C LYS A 24 -33.14 -13.83 -13.13
N ILE A 25 -32.35 -13.54 -12.09
CA ILE A 25 -32.02 -14.52 -11.06
C ILE A 25 -33.08 -14.42 -9.97
N GLU A 26 -33.92 -15.44 -9.91
CA GLU A 26 -34.97 -15.62 -8.92
C GLU A 26 -34.36 -16.33 -7.72
N ILE A 27 -34.10 -15.59 -6.63
CA ILE A 27 -33.56 -16.15 -5.38
C ILE A 27 -34.72 -16.73 -4.57
N THR A 28 -34.88 -18.04 -4.64
CA THR A 28 -35.82 -18.79 -3.81
C THR A 28 -35.32 -18.84 -2.36
N ARG A 29 -36.06 -18.20 -1.45
CA ARG A 29 -35.88 -18.32 0.01
C ARG A 29 -36.32 -19.71 0.48
N THR A 30 -35.41 -20.49 1.06
CA THR A 30 -35.73 -21.62 1.93
C THR A 30 -35.73 -21.20 3.41
N PRO A 31 -36.75 -21.55 4.19
CA PRO A 31 -36.81 -21.24 5.62
C PRO A 31 -36.03 -22.29 6.43
N SER A 32 -35.03 -21.84 7.20
CA SER A 32 -34.32 -22.68 8.17
C SER A 32 -35.07 -22.74 9.48
N THR A 33 -35.30 -23.96 9.93
CA THR A 33 -36.04 -24.40 11.11
C THR A 33 -35.41 -23.95 12.43
N HIS A 34 -36.28 -23.44 13.32
CA HIS A 34 -36.02 -23.18 14.73
C HIS A 34 -35.57 -24.45 15.46
N THR A 35 -34.42 -24.39 16.14
CA THR A 35 -34.02 -25.42 17.11
C THR A 35 -34.15 -24.86 18.52
N HIS A 36 -34.96 -25.55 19.30
CA HIS A 36 -35.42 -25.23 20.65
C HIS A 36 -34.35 -25.63 21.67
N LEU A 37 -33.66 -24.68 22.29
CA LEU A 37 -32.73 -24.93 23.39
C LEU A 37 -33.45 -24.92 24.75
N LYS A 38 -33.22 -25.98 25.52
CA LYS A 38 -33.77 -26.20 26.88
C LYS A 38 -33.18 -25.22 27.90
N PRO A 39 -33.95 -24.82 28.92
CA PRO A 39 -33.46 -23.96 30.00
C PRO A 39 -32.55 -24.73 30.96
N LEU A 40 -31.43 -24.10 31.33
CA LEU A 40 -30.53 -24.57 32.38
C LEU A 40 -31.10 -24.22 33.77
N SER A 41 -31.01 -25.23 34.63
CA SER A 41 -31.42 -25.30 36.03
C SER A 41 -30.81 -24.17 36.89
N GLN A 42 -31.67 -23.57 37.72
CA GLN A 42 -31.29 -22.66 38.80
C GLN A 42 -30.61 -23.44 39.94
N ALA A 43 -29.34 -23.12 40.23
CA ALA A 43 -28.70 -23.49 41.47
C ALA A 43 -29.07 -22.47 42.57
N LYS A 44 -29.80 -22.95 43.59
CA LYS A 44 -30.08 -22.21 44.82
C LYS A 44 -28.81 -22.17 45.68
N ALA A 45 -28.26 -20.98 45.91
CA ALA A 45 -27.27 -20.77 46.96
C ALA A 45 -28.00 -20.35 48.25
N SER A 46 -27.87 -21.19 49.28
CA SER A 46 -28.44 -20.99 50.61
C SER A 46 -27.63 -19.93 51.37
N ILE A 47 -28.31 -18.89 51.82
CA ILE A 47 -27.75 -17.84 52.68
C ILE A 47 -27.59 -18.43 54.09
N SER A 48 -26.35 -18.55 54.55
CA SER A 48 -26.04 -18.86 55.96
C SER A 48 -25.41 -17.63 56.60
N THR A 49 -26.21 -16.93 57.38
CA THR A 49 -25.84 -15.79 58.21
C THR A 49 -24.83 -16.28 59.27
N MET A 50 -23.58 -15.84 59.20
CA MET A 50 -22.66 -15.90 60.34
C MET A 50 -22.26 -14.48 60.72
N LEU A 51 -22.77 -14.07 61.88
CA LEU A 51 -22.36 -12.90 62.64
C LEU A 51 -20.93 -13.13 63.14
N PHE A 52 -19.97 -12.38 62.60
CA PHE A 52 -18.66 -12.17 63.23
C PHE A 52 -18.32 -10.68 63.23
N THR A 53 -17.78 -10.27 64.37
CA THR A 53 -17.57 -8.92 64.92
C THR A 53 -16.70 -7.99 64.06
N PRO A 54 -16.90 -6.65 64.12
CA PRO A 54 -16.12 -5.68 63.37
C PRO A 54 -14.86 -5.29 64.17
N ALA A 55 -13.79 -6.05 64.06
CA ALA A 55 -12.49 -5.60 64.52
C ALA A 55 -11.39 -6.24 63.69
N ALA A 56 -10.58 -5.37 63.07
CA ALA A 56 -9.31 -5.68 62.42
C ALA A 56 -9.36 -6.58 61.18
N LEU A 57 -9.47 -5.95 60.00
CA LEU A 57 -8.61 -6.29 58.86
C LEU A 57 -8.61 -5.13 57.84
N LEU A 58 -7.90 -4.05 58.17
CA LEU A 58 -7.50 -3.05 57.18
C LEU A 58 -6.25 -3.58 56.48
N ALA A 59 -6.41 -4.59 55.63
CA ALA A 59 -5.35 -5.07 54.75
C ALA A 59 -5.29 -4.13 53.53
N LEU A 60 -4.28 -3.26 53.52
CA LEU A 60 -3.88 -2.43 52.40
C LEU A 60 -3.70 -3.29 51.14
N LEU A 61 -4.68 -3.26 50.22
CA LEU A 61 -4.48 -3.67 48.84
C LEU A 61 -3.67 -2.59 48.11
N VAL A 62 -2.38 -2.49 48.41
CA VAL A 62 -1.42 -1.89 47.49
C VAL A 62 -1.23 -2.91 46.37
N THR A 63 -2.11 -2.90 45.39
CA THR A 63 -1.90 -3.64 44.15
C THR A 63 -0.74 -2.97 43.44
N SER A 64 0.45 -3.51 43.64
CA SER A 64 1.64 -3.18 42.87
C SER A 64 1.33 -3.40 41.39
N ILE A 65 1.02 -2.33 40.67
CA ILE A 65 1.06 -2.34 39.21
C ILE A 65 2.56 -2.42 38.88
N VAL A 66 3.06 -3.64 38.75
CA VAL A 66 4.37 -3.88 38.16
C VAL A 66 4.21 -3.50 36.70
N ALA A 67 4.52 -2.26 36.36
CA ALA A 67 4.65 -1.85 34.97
C ALA A 67 5.80 -2.67 34.39
N SER A 68 5.48 -3.79 33.75
CA SER A 68 6.47 -4.53 32.98
C SER A 68 6.99 -3.58 31.92
N PRO A 69 8.31 -3.34 31.83
CA PRO A 69 8.85 -2.58 30.72
C PRO A 69 8.52 -3.36 29.46
N ILE A 70 7.56 -2.87 28.68
CA ILE A 70 7.37 -3.31 27.31
C ILE A 70 8.66 -2.86 26.63
N THR A 71 9.55 -3.81 26.39
CA THR A 71 10.67 -3.59 25.49
C THR A 71 10.01 -3.36 24.13
N LEU A 72 9.94 -2.08 23.73
CA LEU A 72 9.56 -1.71 22.38
C LEU A 72 10.65 -2.31 21.49
N ALA A 73 10.42 -3.53 21.01
CA ALA A 73 11.34 -4.21 20.12
C ALA A 73 11.62 -3.25 18.97
N LYS A 74 12.90 -2.99 18.73
CA LYS A 74 13.34 -2.21 17.58
C LYS A 74 12.75 -2.92 16.36
N ARG A 75 11.79 -2.27 15.69
CA ARG A 75 11.20 -2.83 14.47
C ARG A 75 12.31 -2.98 13.43
N ASP A 76 12.43 -4.18 12.89
CA ASP A 76 13.42 -4.45 11.86
C ASP A 76 13.05 -3.67 10.61
N LYS A 77 13.95 -2.79 10.17
CA LYS A 77 13.75 -1.98 8.97
C LYS A 77 14.35 -2.69 7.76
N ILE A 78 13.55 -2.83 6.71
CA ILE A 78 13.97 -3.36 5.41
C ILE A 78 14.13 -2.23 4.41
N ILE A 79 14.95 -2.46 3.38
CA ILE A 79 15.04 -1.54 2.23
C ILE A 79 13.80 -1.77 1.37
N ILE A 80 13.05 -0.71 1.11
CA ILE A 80 11.86 -0.75 0.26
C ILE A 80 12.09 -0.09 -1.11
N GLY A 81 13.22 0.58 -1.29
CA GLY A 81 13.60 1.11 -2.59
C GLY A 81 14.70 2.16 -2.50
N TYR A 82 15.07 2.64 -3.68
CA TYR A 82 16.08 3.65 -3.88
C TYR A 82 15.49 4.78 -4.71
N ARG A 83 16.06 5.98 -4.60
CA ARG A 83 15.73 7.08 -5.53
C ARG A 83 16.87 8.05 -5.68
N ARG A 84 16.86 8.79 -6.79
CA ARG A 84 17.70 9.98 -6.98
C ARG A 84 16.87 11.22 -6.67
N VAL A 85 17.49 12.21 -6.05
CA VAL A 85 16.84 13.47 -5.69
C VAL A 85 17.83 14.63 -5.81
N SER A 86 17.33 15.85 -5.94
CA SER A 86 18.19 17.03 -5.85
C SER A 86 18.80 17.18 -4.45
N LYS A 87 19.88 17.95 -4.34
CA LYS A 87 20.51 18.27 -3.05
C LYS A 87 19.52 18.93 -2.09
N GLU A 88 18.64 19.78 -2.60
CA GLU A 88 17.62 20.49 -1.82
C GLU A 88 16.61 19.51 -1.23
N GLN A 89 16.15 18.54 -2.02
CA GLN A 89 15.23 17.51 -1.55
C GLN A 89 15.89 16.57 -0.52
N ALA A 90 17.16 16.22 -0.70
CA ALA A 90 17.92 15.46 0.31
C ALA A 90 18.09 16.24 1.63
N ALA A 91 18.34 17.55 1.54
CA ALA A 91 18.41 18.43 2.71
C ALA A 91 17.04 18.55 3.40
N ASP A 92 15.96 18.59 2.64
CA ASP A 92 14.60 18.58 3.19
C ASP A 92 14.29 17.29 3.95
N TYR A 93 14.63 16.11 3.41
CA TYR A 93 14.49 14.86 4.16
C TYR A 93 15.24 14.89 5.48
N LYS A 94 16.50 15.35 5.47
CA LYS A 94 17.31 15.49 6.69
C LYS A 94 16.67 16.45 7.70
N LYS A 95 16.16 17.59 7.24
CA LYS A 95 15.48 18.59 8.07
C LYS A 95 14.20 18.02 8.71
N ASN A 96 13.50 17.14 8.02
CA ASN A 96 12.27 16.48 8.49
C ASN A 96 12.54 15.17 9.24
N GLY A 97 13.70 15.04 9.89
CA GLY A 97 14.02 13.88 10.73
C GLY A 97 14.53 12.65 9.96
N GLY A 98 15.03 12.84 8.74
CA GLY A 98 15.51 11.73 7.91
C GLY A 98 14.38 10.87 7.37
N THR A 99 13.26 11.47 6.97
CA THR A 99 12.12 10.75 6.40
C THR A 99 11.70 11.35 5.05
N LEU A 100 10.88 10.61 4.31
CA LEU A 100 10.34 11.08 3.04
C LEU A 100 9.33 12.21 3.26
N THR A 101 9.45 13.22 2.41
CA THR A 101 8.49 14.30 2.22
C THR A 101 8.06 14.34 0.75
N TYR A 102 6.90 14.93 0.51
CA TYR A 102 6.35 15.12 -0.83
C TYR A 102 5.77 16.52 -0.94
N ASP A 103 6.25 17.29 -1.92
CA ASP A 103 5.67 18.56 -2.32
C ASP A 103 5.17 18.43 -3.77
N PRO A 104 3.85 18.45 -4.00
CA PRO A 104 3.31 18.30 -5.36
C PRO A 104 3.77 19.42 -6.32
N ARG A 105 4.19 20.58 -5.80
CA ARG A 105 4.70 21.69 -6.62
C ARG A 105 6.12 21.42 -7.17
N LEU A 106 6.84 20.50 -6.53
CA LEU A 106 8.19 20.07 -6.93
C LEU A 106 8.17 18.74 -7.67
N ALA A 107 6.99 18.13 -7.85
CA ALA A 107 6.85 16.92 -8.65
C ALA A 107 7.24 17.24 -10.11
N THR A 108 8.33 16.62 -10.56
CA THR A 108 8.84 16.75 -11.92
C THR A 108 8.72 15.41 -12.63
N GLY A 109 8.47 15.44 -13.94
CA GLY A 109 8.15 14.25 -14.73
C GLY A 109 6.67 13.89 -14.72
N GLY A 110 6.29 12.91 -15.53
CA GLY A 110 4.92 12.40 -15.56
C GLY A 110 4.63 11.54 -14.34
N GLN A 111 3.52 11.81 -13.66
CA GLN A 111 3.04 11.06 -12.49
C GLN A 111 2.32 9.78 -12.95
N GLN A 112 3.09 8.80 -13.44
CA GLN A 112 2.56 7.58 -14.08
C GLN A 112 1.54 6.84 -13.22
N LEU A 113 1.80 6.72 -11.92
CA LEU A 113 0.96 6.01 -10.97
C LEU A 113 0.21 6.94 -10.02
N GLY A 114 0.21 8.25 -10.30
CA GLY A 114 -0.37 9.28 -9.43
C GLY A 114 0.63 10.07 -8.60
N PRO A 115 0.14 10.95 -7.69
CA PRO A 115 0.97 11.80 -6.87
C PRO A 115 1.64 11.02 -5.73
N GLY A 116 2.91 11.30 -5.48
CA GLY A 116 3.64 10.73 -4.34
C GLY A 116 5.13 10.60 -4.59
N VAL A 117 5.77 9.73 -3.80
CA VAL A 117 7.21 9.47 -3.86
C VAL A 117 7.47 8.20 -4.66
N TYR A 118 8.21 8.34 -5.76
CA TYR A 118 8.65 7.22 -6.57
C TYR A 118 10.02 6.68 -6.11
N THR A 119 10.16 5.37 -6.17
CA THR A 119 11.37 4.61 -5.87
C THR A 119 11.61 3.53 -6.91
N SER A 120 12.84 3.03 -7.00
CA SER A 120 13.26 1.92 -7.85
C SER A 120 13.90 0.79 -7.04
N PRO A 121 13.90 -0.45 -7.53
CA PRO A 121 14.45 -1.63 -6.83
C PRO A 121 15.93 -1.52 -6.43
N ARG A 122 16.72 -0.80 -7.21
CA ARG A 122 18.17 -0.68 -7.03
C ARG A 122 18.63 0.74 -7.28
N ARG A 123 19.84 1.05 -6.81
CA ARG A 123 20.53 2.29 -7.17
C ARG A 123 20.71 2.37 -8.69
N GLY A 124 20.34 3.52 -9.24
CA GLY A 124 20.56 3.83 -10.65
C GLY A 124 19.60 3.13 -11.62
N ALA A 125 18.55 2.46 -11.11
CA ALA A 125 17.47 1.95 -11.96
C ALA A 125 16.51 3.05 -12.43
N TRP A 126 16.52 4.23 -11.79
CA TRP A 126 15.75 5.36 -12.29
C TRP A 126 16.44 5.96 -13.53
N PRO A 127 15.78 6.01 -14.70
CA PRO A 127 16.43 6.32 -15.98
C PRO A 127 16.86 7.79 -16.12
N ILE A 128 16.29 8.69 -15.30
CA ILE A 128 16.47 10.14 -15.43
C ILE A 128 17.10 10.71 -14.15
N GLY A 129 18.13 11.54 -14.29
CA GLY A 129 18.69 12.30 -13.16
C GLY A 129 19.86 13.17 -13.59
N GLY A 130 20.11 14.25 -12.85
CA GLY A 130 21.21 15.17 -13.10
C GLY A 130 22.50 14.77 -12.37
N ASP A 131 23.66 15.15 -12.90
CA ASP A 131 24.98 14.81 -12.32
C ASP A 131 25.16 15.27 -10.87
N SER A 132 24.38 16.26 -10.43
CA SER A 132 24.36 16.78 -9.06
C SER A 132 23.38 16.07 -8.12
N ASP A 133 22.62 15.10 -8.61
CA ASP A 133 21.63 14.40 -7.80
C ASP A 133 22.29 13.52 -6.74
N TRP A 134 21.63 13.48 -5.59
CA TRP A 134 22.01 12.62 -4.48
C TRP A 134 21.31 11.29 -4.61
N TRP A 135 21.99 10.25 -4.13
CA TRP A 135 21.46 8.91 -4.05
C TRP A 135 20.81 8.73 -2.70
N CYS A 136 19.62 8.13 -2.66
CA CYS A 136 18.93 7.83 -1.42
C CYS A 136 18.51 6.37 -1.36
N VAL A 137 18.63 5.78 -0.18
CA VAL A 137 18.02 4.50 0.18
C VAL A 137 16.86 4.77 1.13
N VAL A 138 15.72 4.13 0.86
CA VAL A 138 14.49 4.25 1.63
C VAL A 138 14.26 2.95 2.37
N ARG A 139 14.01 3.05 3.67
CA ARG A 139 13.72 1.92 4.55
C ARG A 139 12.41 2.13 5.29
N ALA A 140 11.74 1.05 5.63
CA ALA A 140 10.50 1.05 6.41
C ALA A 140 10.46 -0.14 7.36
N ASP A 141 9.59 -0.09 8.37
CA ASP A 141 9.38 -1.20 9.30
C ASP A 141 8.81 -2.40 8.54
N SER A 142 9.49 -3.55 8.60
CA SER A 142 9.14 -4.79 7.87
C SER A 142 7.70 -5.22 8.10
N GLU A 143 7.30 -5.41 9.36
CA GLU A 143 5.93 -5.77 9.73
C GLU A 143 4.89 -4.77 9.18
N ALA A 144 5.21 -3.48 9.13
CA ALA A 144 4.30 -2.48 8.59
C ALA A 144 4.18 -2.60 7.06
N VAL A 145 5.28 -2.94 6.37
CA VAL A 145 5.28 -3.22 4.93
C VAL A 145 4.53 -4.51 4.63
N ASP A 146 4.75 -5.58 5.40
CA ASP A 146 4.10 -6.88 5.19
C ASP A 146 2.56 -6.76 5.28
N ASN A 147 2.07 -5.96 6.25
CA ASN A 147 0.64 -5.72 6.45
C ASN A 147 0.03 -4.63 5.55
N LEU A 148 0.84 -3.94 4.76
CA LEU A 148 0.39 -2.88 3.87
C LEU A 148 -0.23 -3.47 2.59
N GLY A 149 -1.34 -2.90 2.12
CA GLY A 149 -1.88 -3.16 0.79
C GLY A 149 -0.91 -2.73 -0.31
N LYS A 150 -0.75 -3.55 -1.35
CA LYS A 150 0.15 -3.27 -2.47
C LYS A 150 -0.53 -3.73 -3.74
N VAL A 151 -0.36 -2.98 -4.82
CA VAL A 151 -1.03 -3.28 -6.09
C VAL A 151 -0.05 -3.16 -7.24
N TRP A 152 -0.08 -4.14 -8.15
CA TRP A 152 0.47 -3.99 -9.48
C TRP A 152 -0.49 -3.14 -10.33
N VAL A 153 0.06 -2.14 -11.02
CA VAL A 153 -0.66 -1.28 -11.95
C VAL A 153 -0.10 -1.53 -13.36
N PRO A 154 -0.73 -2.42 -14.15
CA PRO A 154 -0.32 -2.66 -15.51
C PRO A 154 -0.65 -1.44 -16.38
N SER A 155 -0.09 -1.37 -17.57
CA SER A 155 -0.46 -0.37 -18.57
C SER A 155 -1.91 -0.52 -19.00
N PHE A 156 -2.43 -1.75 -19.16
CA PHE A 156 -3.80 -2.04 -19.56
C PHE A 156 -4.44 -3.09 -18.65
N TYR A 157 -5.73 -2.94 -18.33
CA TYR A 157 -6.47 -3.91 -17.51
C TYR A 157 -7.96 -3.96 -17.88
N HIS A 158 -8.43 -5.07 -18.45
CA HIS A 158 -9.84 -5.28 -18.82
C HIS A 158 -10.48 -4.07 -19.52
N ASP A 159 -11.48 -3.44 -18.89
CA ASP A 159 -12.24 -2.29 -19.39
C ASP A 159 -11.55 -0.94 -19.11
N PHE A 160 -10.39 -0.94 -18.45
CA PHE A 160 -9.56 0.24 -18.23
C PHE A 160 -8.57 0.39 -19.39
N ASP A 161 -8.90 1.29 -20.31
CA ASP A 161 -7.99 1.73 -21.36
C ASP A 161 -6.87 2.61 -20.76
N ASN A 162 -5.64 2.11 -20.77
CA ASN A 162 -4.42 2.76 -20.26
C ASN A 162 -4.52 3.28 -18.81
N LEU A 163 -4.11 2.47 -17.83
CA LEU A 163 -4.08 2.85 -16.41
C LEU A 163 -2.94 3.79 -16.02
N TRP A 164 -1.95 3.98 -16.89
CA TRP A 164 -0.85 4.89 -16.61
C TRP A 164 -1.26 6.34 -16.93
N TYR A 165 -0.89 7.26 -16.04
CA TYR A 165 -1.22 8.69 -16.12
C TYR A 165 -2.72 9.03 -16.03
N VAL A 166 -3.53 8.10 -15.51
CA VAL A 166 -4.96 8.35 -15.24
C VAL A 166 -5.16 9.26 -14.04
N SER A 167 -6.39 9.73 -13.83
CA SER A 167 -6.76 10.47 -12.64
C SER A 167 -6.73 9.59 -11.39
N GLU A 168 -6.58 10.20 -10.21
CA GLU A 168 -6.68 9.46 -8.94
C GLU A 168 -8.06 8.80 -8.75
N GLU A 169 -9.12 9.36 -9.32
CA GLU A 169 -10.46 8.76 -9.29
C GLU A 169 -10.46 7.42 -10.05
N THR A 170 -9.91 7.39 -11.27
CA THR A 170 -9.79 6.16 -12.06
C THR A 170 -8.83 5.16 -11.42
N MET A 171 -7.70 5.63 -10.88
CA MET A 171 -6.74 4.78 -10.16
C MET A 171 -7.36 4.15 -8.91
N THR A 172 -8.17 4.92 -8.16
CA THR A 172 -8.94 4.43 -7.01
C THR A 172 -9.93 3.35 -7.43
N ALA A 173 -10.68 3.59 -8.51
CA ALA A 173 -11.63 2.61 -9.04
C ALA A 173 -10.92 1.31 -9.46
N TYR A 174 -9.76 1.41 -10.11
CA TYR A 174 -8.95 0.25 -10.46
C TYR A 174 -8.47 -0.53 -9.23
N ILE A 175 -7.88 0.14 -8.24
CA ILE A 175 -7.38 -0.52 -7.02
C ILE A 175 -8.52 -1.28 -6.32
N LYS A 176 -9.72 -0.69 -6.29
CA LYS A 176 -10.91 -1.32 -5.71
C LYS A 176 -11.47 -2.48 -6.54
N GLU A 177 -11.34 -2.44 -7.86
CA GLU A 177 -11.69 -3.56 -8.74
C GLU A 177 -10.77 -4.77 -8.50
N VAL A 178 -9.47 -4.52 -8.33
CA VAL A 178 -8.48 -5.57 -8.07
C VAL A 178 -8.67 -6.19 -6.68
N ASP A 179 -8.82 -5.34 -5.66
CA ASP A 179 -9.01 -5.78 -4.28
C ASP A 179 -9.69 -4.67 -3.46
N ASP A 180 -11.00 -4.83 -3.22
CA ASP A 180 -11.79 -3.86 -2.46
C ASP A 180 -11.35 -3.73 -0.99
N GLY A 181 -10.54 -4.67 -0.48
CA GLY A 181 -9.92 -4.60 0.84
C GLY A 181 -8.77 -3.58 0.93
N ILE A 182 -8.20 -3.15 -0.20
CA ILE A 182 -7.08 -2.21 -0.24
C ILE A 182 -7.59 -0.76 -0.09
N ASP A 183 -6.90 0.04 0.73
CA ASP A 183 -7.08 1.50 0.80
C ASP A 183 -6.23 2.18 -0.31
N PRO A 184 -6.83 2.78 -1.35
CA PRO A 184 -6.09 3.36 -2.48
C PRO A 184 -5.18 4.53 -2.12
N GLU A 185 -5.45 5.22 -1.00
CA GLU A 185 -4.60 6.31 -0.49
C GLU A 185 -3.42 5.79 0.34
N LYS A 186 -3.47 4.52 0.72
CA LYS A 186 -2.52 3.86 1.62
C LYS A 186 -2.05 2.50 1.08
N ALA A 187 -1.79 2.44 -0.21
CA ALA A 187 -1.23 1.27 -0.86
C ALA A 187 0.01 1.61 -1.67
N PHE A 188 1.03 0.75 -1.63
CA PHE A 188 2.09 0.86 -2.62
C PHE A 188 1.53 0.54 -4.01
N ARG A 189 1.88 1.36 -5.00
CA ARG A 189 1.51 1.12 -6.40
C ARG A 189 2.79 0.77 -7.15
N LEU A 190 2.85 -0.41 -7.73
CA LEU A 190 4.03 -0.92 -8.43
C LEU A 190 3.74 -1.01 -9.93
N SER A 191 4.73 -0.68 -10.76
CA SER A 191 4.61 -0.87 -12.20
C SER A 191 5.98 -0.93 -12.88
N ARG A 192 5.98 -1.16 -14.19
CA ARG A 192 7.12 -0.85 -15.06
C ARG A 192 7.22 0.66 -15.25
N ILE A 193 8.42 1.16 -15.51
CA ILE A 193 8.61 2.57 -15.88
C ILE A 193 8.21 2.75 -17.35
N ASP A 194 7.30 3.69 -17.63
CA ASP A 194 6.95 4.03 -19.02
C ASP A 194 8.21 4.38 -19.80
N ARG A 195 8.38 3.75 -20.96
CA ARG A 195 9.56 3.87 -21.86
C ARG A 195 10.89 3.35 -21.28
N ASP A 196 10.89 2.75 -20.09
CA ASP A 196 12.00 1.98 -19.53
C ASP A 196 11.47 0.66 -18.95
N GLU A 197 10.98 -0.12 -19.89
CA GLU A 197 10.30 -1.39 -19.74
C GLU A 197 11.09 -2.47 -18.98
N ASN A 198 12.40 -2.30 -18.82
CA ASN A 198 13.28 -3.20 -18.08
C ASN A 198 13.41 -2.84 -16.60
N ASN A 199 12.89 -1.69 -16.18
CA ASN A 199 12.99 -1.19 -14.81
C ASN A 199 11.60 -1.10 -14.16
N LEU A 200 11.55 -1.53 -12.91
CA LEU A 200 10.38 -1.41 -12.05
C LEU A 200 10.43 -0.11 -11.25
N GLN A 201 9.26 0.35 -10.84
CA GLN A 201 9.08 1.43 -9.89
C GLN A 201 8.04 1.07 -8.85
N MET A 202 8.13 1.76 -7.72
CA MET A 202 7.10 1.76 -6.69
C MET A 202 6.78 3.20 -6.30
N LEU A 203 5.51 3.56 -6.35
CA LEU A 203 4.94 4.76 -5.77
C LEU A 203 4.56 4.52 -4.31
N ILE A 204 5.01 5.43 -3.46
CA ILE A 204 4.57 5.60 -2.07
C ILE A 204 3.63 6.82 -2.03
N PRO A 205 2.30 6.61 -1.91
CA PRO A 205 1.35 7.71 -1.78
C PRO A 205 1.61 8.62 -0.57
N PRO A 206 1.18 9.90 -0.61
CA PRO A 206 1.35 10.84 0.49
C PRO A 206 0.76 10.35 1.82
N GLY A 207 -0.34 9.61 1.79
CA GLY A 207 -0.99 9.03 2.98
C GLY A 207 -0.12 8.04 3.76
N LEU A 208 0.96 7.54 3.16
CA LEU A 208 1.92 6.63 3.79
C LEU A 208 3.15 7.32 4.38
N LEU A 209 3.29 8.63 4.17
CA LEU A 209 4.43 9.38 4.72
C LEU A 209 4.29 9.54 6.24
N ASN A 210 5.42 9.54 6.95
CA ASN A 210 5.42 9.67 8.42
C ASN A 210 4.72 10.95 8.89
N GLY A 211 4.94 12.07 8.19
CA GLY A 211 4.30 13.36 8.51
C GLY A 211 2.77 13.36 8.32
N GLN A 212 2.23 12.35 7.63
CA GLN A 212 0.79 12.16 7.42
C GLN A 212 0.22 11.02 8.28
N GLY A 213 1.00 10.47 9.22
CA GLY A 213 0.56 9.36 10.07
C GLY A 213 0.49 8.01 9.35
N GLY A 214 1.27 7.81 8.28
CA GLY A 214 1.22 6.61 7.44
C GLY A 214 1.67 5.29 8.09
N GLY A 215 2.28 5.34 9.28
CA GLY A 215 2.55 4.14 10.09
C GLY A 215 3.72 3.25 9.64
N LEU A 216 4.36 3.53 8.49
CA LEU A 216 5.46 2.72 7.95
C LEU A 216 6.82 2.95 8.64
N GLY A 217 6.95 4.01 9.44
CA GLY A 217 8.20 4.36 10.10
C GLY A 217 9.32 4.64 9.09
N ILE A 218 9.01 5.30 7.97
CA ILE A 218 9.95 5.52 6.87
C ILE A 218 11.20 6.26 7.35
N THR A 219 12.37 5.75 6.98
CA THR A 219 13.66 6.43 7.13
C THR A 219 14.37 6.51 5.80
N VAL A 220 15.09 7.60 5.60
CA VAL A 220 15.80 7.91 4.36
C VAL A 220 17.23 8.31 4.69
N GLU A 221 18.16 7.70 3.99
CA GLU A 221 19.57 8.05 4.04
C GLU A 221 20.01 8.43 2.63
N CYS A 222 20.62 9.61 2.50
CA CYS A 222 21.08 10.12 1.22
C CYS A 222 22.56 10.53 1.28
N ASP A 223 23.30 10.27 0.21
CA ASP A 223 24.70 10.69 0.04
C ASP A 223 24.96 11.05 -1.44
N PRO A 224 25.82 12.03 -1.74
CA PRO A 224 26.24 12.31 -3.12
C PRO A 224 27.06 11.17 -3.73
N ASP A 225 27.71 10.33 -2.91
CA ASP A 225 28.44 9.14 -3.34
C ASP A 225 27.58 7.88 -3.16
N ALA A 226 27.12 7.32 -4.29
CA ALA A 226 26.32 6.10 -4.32
C ALA A 226 27.00 4.91 -3.62
N ASN A 227 28.35 4.88 -3.57
CA ASN A 227 29.10 3.76 -3.00
C ASN A 227 28.97 3.65 -1.48
N LYS A 228 28.52 4.70 -0.80
CA LYS A 228 28.28 4.67 0.65
C LYS A 228 26.93 4.09 1.05
N LEU A 229 26.04 3.87 0.08
CA LEU A 229 24.74 3.27 0.34
C LEU A 229 24.82 1.74 0.20
N PRO A 230 23.79 0.99 0.62
CA PRO A 230 23.70 -0.43 0.36
C PRO A 230 23.51 -0.74 -1.13
N THR A 231 23.98 -1.91 -1.56
CA THR A 231 23.94 -2.38 -2.97
C THR A 231 22.80 -3.36 -3.26
N ASP A 232 22.06 -3.74 -2.22
CA ASP A 232 20.97 -4.69 -2.27
C ASP A 232 19.94 -4.31 -3.35
N VAL A 233 19.35 -5.34 -3.97
CA VAL A 233 18.26 -5.17 -4.92
C VAL A 233 16.98 -5.58 -4.20
N VAL A 234 16.01 -4.66 -4.14
CA VAL A 234 14.70 -4.96 -3.58
C VAL A 234 13.91 -5.77 -4.59
N ASP A 235 13.49 -6.97 -4.20
CA ASP A 235 12.65 -7.80 -5.05
C ASP A 235 11.18 -7.40 -4.88
N TYR A 236 10.69 -6.52 -5.76
CA TYR A 236 9.30 -6.08 -5.77
C TYR A 236 8.32 -7.20 -6.12
N ASP A 237 8.77 -8.31 -6.71
CA ASP A 237 7.89 -9.46 -6.97
C ASP A 237 7.55 -10.22 -5.67
N ASN A 238 8.38 -10.10 -4.63
CA ASN A 238 8.13 -10.70 -3.31
C ASN A 238 7.30 -9.82 -2.36
N PHE A 239 6.72 -8.72 -2.86
CA PHE A 239 5.90 -7.83 -2.02
C PHE A 239 4.45 -8.32 -1.85
N ASP A 240 4.07 -9.45 -2.45
CA ASP A 240 2.72 -10.02 -2.43
C ASP A 240 1.65 -9.01 -2.87
N ALA A 241 1.94 -8.23 -3.92
CA ALA A 241 1.04 -7.22 -4.43
C ALA A 241 -0.14 -7.84 -5.21
N SER A 242 -1.35 -7.33 -4.94
CA SER A 242 -2.57 -7.71 -5.67
C SER A 242 -2.55 -7.20 -7.11
N GLY A 243 -3.35 -7.81 -7.98
CA GLY A 243 -3.51 -7.41 -9.37
C GLY A 243 -2.46 -8.00 -10.30
N ASP A 244 -2.69 -7.78 -11.60
CA ASP A 244 -1.82 -8.34 -12.64
C ASP A 244 -0.67 -7.39 -12.95
N LYS A 245 0.55 -7.95 -12.96
CA LYS A 245 1.71 -7.28 -13.55
C LYS A 245 1.57 -7.33 -15.07
N ASP A 246 2.01 -6.28 -15.79
CA ASP A 246 2.00 -6.29 -17.26
C ASP A 246 2.63 -7.59 -17.80
N PRO A 247 1.98 -8.30 -18.74
CA PRO A 247 2.33 -9.67 -19.13
C PRO A 247 3.62 -9.82 -19.98
N GLU A 248 4.56 -8.87 -19.93
CA GLU A 248 5.85 -8.99 -20.61
C GLU A 248 7.01 -8.72 -19.64
N PHE A 249 7.61 -9.83 -19.18
CA PHE A 249 9.02 -9.98 -18.83
C PHE A 249 9.63 -11.06 -19.72
#